data_AF-A0AAE0XY46-F1
#
_entry.id   AF-A0AAE0XY46-F1
#
_cell.length_a   1.000
_cell.length_b   1.000
_cell.length_c   1.000
_cell.angle_alpha   90.00
_cell.angle_beta   90.00
_cell.angle_gamma   90.00
#
_symmetry.space_group_name_H-M   'P 1'
#
loop_
_entity.id
_entity.type
_entity.pdbx_description
1 polymer ?
#
loop_
_entity_poly.entity_id
_entity_poly.type
_entity_poly.pdbx_seq_one_letter_code
_entity_poly.pdbx_strand_id
1 'polypeptide(L)' 'MYNFSTDATARKTWPVLRDSFRKHHKKATEFKSGSGGKGQKKWYHYNNLLFLLPFVEDRNSSTSSSLMEEPDME' A
#
# COMPACT_ATOMS: atom_id res chain seq x y z
N MET A 1 -31.26 -5.22 -10.68
CA MET A 1 -30.54 -6.46 -10.32
C MET A 1 -29.26 -6.10 -9.60
N TYR A 2 -29.05 -6.58 -8.37
CA TYR A 2 -27.77 -6.41 -7.69
C TYR A 2 -26.81 -7.49 -8.21
N ASN A 3 -25.72 -7.08 -8.87
CA ASN A 3 -24.64 -7.98 -9.26
C ASN A 3 -23.86 -8.36 -8.01
N PHE A 4 -24.14 -9.55 -7.47
CA PHE A 4 -23.32 -10.12 -6.41
C PHE A 4 -22.03 -10.67 -7.04
N SER A 5 -20.89 -10.08 -6.68
CA SER A 5 -19.59 -10.67 -7.02
C SER A 5 -19.50 -12.05 -6.38
N THR A 6 -19.15 -13.06 -7.18
CA THR A 6 -18.85 -14.40 -6.65
C THR A 6 -17.63 -14.33 -5.73
N ASP A 7 -17.50 -15.27 -4.79
CA ASP A 7 -16.33 -15.39 -3.91
C ASP A 7 -15.01 -15.43 -4.71
N ALA A 8 -14.99 -16.14 -5.85
CA ALA A 8 -13.83 -16.18 -6.75
C ALA A 8 -13.48 -14.81 -7.35
N THR A 9 -14.49 -14.00 -7.69
CA THR A 9 -14.28 -12.62 -8.16
C THR A 9 -13.77 -11.74 -7.03
N ALA A 10 -14.36 -11.84 -5.83
CA ALA A 10 -13.95 -11.06 -4.67
C ALA A 10 -12.49 -11.30 -4.29
N ARG A 11 -12.04 -12.57 -4.29
CA ARG A 11 -10.64 -12.93 -4.02
C ARG A 11 -9.65 -12.35 -5.03
N LYS A 12 -10.04 -12.25 -6.30
CA LYS A 12 -9.21 -11.63 -7.36
C LYS A 12 -9.20 -10.12 -7.29
N THR A 13 -10.33 -9.50 -6.98
CA THR A 13 -10.47 -8.04 -6.90
C THR A 13 -9.82 -7.46 -5.64
N TRP A 14 -9.85 -8.20 -4.53
CA TRP A 14 -9.29 -7.76 -3.24
C TRP A 14 -7.82 -7.29 -3.31
N PRO A 15 -6.86 -8.06 -3.85
CA PRO A 15 -5.47 -7.59 -3.92
C PRO A 15 -5.33 -6.30 -4.73
N VAL A 16 -6.06 -6.16 -5.84
CA VAL A 16 -6.06 -4.94 -6.66
C VAL A 16 -6.55 -3.72 -5.87
N LEU A 17 -7.66 -3.88 -5.12
CA LEU A 17 -8.19 -2.84 -4.24
C LEU A 17 -7.22 -2.48 -3.10
N ARG A 18 -6.63 -3.48 -2.46
CA ARG A 18 -5.68 -3.30 -1.35
C ARG A 18 -4.41 -2.59 -1.83
N ASP A 19 -3.89 -2.95 -3.00
CA ASP A 19 -2.68 -2.33 -3.55
C ASP A 19 -2.96 -0.91 -4.03
N SER A 20 -4.15 -0.64 -4.58
CA SER A 20 -4.62 0.71 -4.87
C SER A 20 -4.72 1.56 -3.60
N PHE A 21 -5.27 0.99 -2.52
CA PHE A 21 -5.31 1.65 -1.21
C PHE A 21 -3.92 2.01 -0.71
N ARG A 22 -2.97 1.06 -0.72
CA ARG A 22 -1.56 1.29 -0.32
C ARG A 22 -0.93 2.44 -1.09
N LYS A 23 -1.09 2.47 -2.42
CA LYS A 23 -0.55 3.54 -3.28
C LYS A 23 -1.14 4.91 -2.92
N HIS A 24 -2.46 4.98 -2.74
CA HIS A 24 -3.13 6.22 -2.40
C HIS A 24 -2.85 6.66 -0.96
N HIS A 25 -2.69 5.71 -0.03
CA HIS A 25 -2.35 5.97 1.35
C HIS A 25 -0.94 6.53 1.47
N LYS A 26 0.04 5.86 0.84
CA LYS A 26 1.41 6.36 0.70
C LYS A 26 1.43 7.77 0.10
N LYS A 27 0.69 8.01 -0.99
CA LYS A 27 0.57 9.35 -1.58
C LYS A 27 -0.08 10.38 -0.64
N ALA A 28 -1.04 9.98 0.19
CA ALA A 28 -1.69 10.88 1.14
C ALA A 28 -0.79 11.20 2.35
N THR A 29 0.04 10.26 2.80
CA THR A 29 0.89 10.41 3.99
C THR A 29 2.29 10.96 3.68
N GLU A 30 2.86 10.65 2.51
CA GLU A 30 4.17 11.16 2.08
C GLU A 30 4.11 12.58 1.51
N PHE A 31 2.97 13.01 0.95
CA PHE A 31 2.81 14.40 0.52
C PHE A 31 2.58 15.32 1.73
N LYS A 32 3.69 15.61 2.41
CA LYS A 32 3.82 16.63 3.45
C LYS A 32 4.07 17.99 2.80
N SER A 33 3.18 18.94 3.10
CA SER A 33 3.37 20.40 3.08
C SER A 33 4.10 21.01 1.88
N GLY A 34 3.35 21.41 0.85
CA GLY A 34 3.82 22.25 -0.25
C GLY A 34 2.68 22.71 -1.15
N SER A 35 2.87 23.82 -1.88
CA SER A 35 1.85 24.44 -2.75
C SER A 35 1.27 23.47 -3.81
N GLY A 36 2.03 22.45 -4.21
CA GLY A 36 1.60 21.42 -5.17
C GLY A 36 0.70 20.29 -4.62
N GLY A 37 0.47 20.22 -3.30
CA GLY A 37 -0.37 19.16 -2.69
C GLY A 37 -1.87 19.46 -2.65
N LYS A 38 -2.25 20.73 -2.85
CA LYS A 38 -3.63 21.20 -2.75
C LYS A 38 -4.39 20.95 -4.05
N GLY A 39 -4.81 19.72 -4.30
CA GLY A 39 -5.71 19.45 -5.44
C GLY A 39 -5.84 18.01 -5.92
N GLN A 40 -5.11 17.06 -5.33
CA GLN A 40 -5.25 15.67 -5.76
C GLN A 40 -6.56 15.07 -5.26
N LYS A 41 -7.43 14.70 -6.21
CA LYS A 41 -8.71 14.04 -5.93
C LYS A 41 -8.46 12.75 -5.15
N LYS A 42 -9.06 12.67 -3.96
CA LYS A 42 -9.05 11.48 -3.12
C LYS A 42 -9.68 10.31 -3.87
N TRP A 43 -9.03 9.15 -3.84
CA TRP A 43 -9.61 7.94 -4.45
C TRP A 43 -10.93 7.60 -3.76
N TYR A 44 -11.96 7.31 -4.55
CA TYR A 44 -13.34 7.22 -4.04
C TYR A 44 -13.53 6.10 -3.02
N HIS A 45 -12.76 5.02 -3.11
CA HIS A 45 -12.77 3.93 -2.12
C HIS A 45 -11.90 4.18 -0.89
N TYR A 46 -11.09 5.23 -0.87
CA TYR A 46 -10.10 5.44 0.18
C TYR A 46 -10.73 5.50 1.58
N ASN A 47 -11.79 6.29 1.76
CA ASN A 47 -12.47 6.42 3.06
C ASN A 47 -13.03 5.08 3.54
N ASN A 48 -13.58 4.30 2.61
CA ASN A 48 -14.19 3.00 2.92
C ASN A 48 -13.13 1.94 3.29
N LEU A 49 -11.87 2.15 2.90
CA LEU A 49 -10.76 1.23 3.16
C LEU A 49 -9.83 1.70 4.28
N LEU A 50 -10.16 2.78 4.99
CA LEU A 50 -9.37 3.27 6.13
C LEU A 50 -9.26 2.25 7.27
N PHE A 51 -10.20 1.31 7.38
CA PHE A 51 -10.10 0.22 8.35
C PHE A 51 -8.90 -0.71 8.10
N LEU A 52 -8.27 -0.64 6.92
CA LEU A 52 -7.10 -1.44 6.57
C LEU A 52 -5.79 -0.93 7.14
N LEU A 53 -5.74 0.29 7.67
CA LEU A 53 -4.50 0.89 8.17
C LEU A 53 -3.71 -0.02 9.12
N PRO A 54 -4.33 -0.63 10.16
CA PRO A 54 -3.61 -1.47 11.11
C PRO A 54 -3.06 -2.76 10.51
N PHE A 55 -3.47 -3.13 9.30
CA PHE A 55 -3.08 -4.38 8.64
C PHE A 55 -2.14 -4.17 7.46
N VAL A 56 -1.86 -2.91 7.12
CA VAL A 56 -1.15 -2.54 5.89
C VAL A 56 0.17 -1.82 6.16
N GLU A 57 0.33 -1.17 7.31
CA GLU A 57 1.56 -0.44 7.67
C GLU A 57 2.70 -1.34 8.17
N ASP A 58 2.44 -2.59 8.58
CA ASP A 58 3.43 -3.50 9.20
C ASP A 58 4.32 -4.26 8.23
N ARG A 59 5.01 -3.55 7.33
CA ARG A 59 6.20 -4.14 6.70
C ARG A 59 7.32 -3.12 6.66
N ASN A 60 7.84 -2.83 7.85
CA ASN A 60 9.23 -2.43 8.00
C ASN A 60 10.08 -3.57 7.40
N SER A 61 10.29 -3.50 6.08
CA SER A 61 11.27 -4.32 5.39
C SER A 61 12.63 -3.86 5.90
N SER A 62 13.05 -4.37 7.05
CA SER A 62 14.45 -4.45 7.40
C SER A 62 15.07 -5.41 6.38
N THR A 63 15.37 -4.88 5.19
CA THR A 63 16.29 -5.51 4.27
C THR A 63 17.63 -5.50 4.97
N SER A 64 17.89 -6.54 5.76
CA SER A 64 19.23 -6.86 6.22
C SER A 64 20.00 -7.28 4.98
N SER A 65 20.63 -6.33 4.29
CA SER A 65 21.70 -6.62 3.35
C SER A 65 22.86 -7.19 4.17
N SER A 66 22.85 -8.50 4.37
CA SER A 66 24.01 -9.22 4.91
C SER A 66 25.10 -9.14 3.85
N LEU A 67 25.93 -8.10 3.94
CA LEU A 67 27.22 -8.03 3.25
C LEU A 67 28.08 -9.13 3.87
N MET A 68 28.21 -10.25 3.15
CA MET A 68 29.24 -11.23 3.43
C MET A 68 30.56 -10.60 2.97
N GLU A 69 31.31 -9.99 3.89
CA GLU A 69 32.74 -9.77 3.68
C GLU A 69 33.43 -11.11 3.92
N GLU A 70 33.90 -11.75 2.85
CA GLU A 70 34.93 -12.78 2.96
C GLU A 70 36.24 -12.11 3.38
N PRO A 71 36.87 -12.53 4.50
CA PRO A 71 38.25 -12.16 4.76
C PRO A 71 39.17 -12.93 3.82
N ASP A 72 39.99 -12.18 3.07
CA ASP A 72 41.14 -12.67 2.32
C ASP A 72 41.97 -13.61 3.22
N MET A 73 42.08 -14.88 2.83
CA MET A 73 42.98 -15.84 3.47
C MET A 73 44.29 -15.81 2.65
N GLU A 74 45.32 -15.22 3.26
CA GLU A 74 46.71 -15.18 2.78
C GLU A 74 47.32 -16.59 2.67
#